data_AF-C7HAL2-F1
#
_entry.id   AF-C7HAL2-F1
#
_cell.length_a   1.000
_cell.length_b   1.000
_cell.length_c   1.000
_cell.angle_alpha   90.00
_cell.angle_beta   90.00
_cell.angle_gamma   90.00
#
_symmetry.space_group_name_H-M   'P 1'
#
loop_
_entity.id
_entity.type
_entity.pdbx_description
1 polymer ?
#
loop_
_entity_poly.entity_id
_entity_poly.type
_entity_poly.pdbx_seq_one_letter_code
_entity_poly.pdbx_strand_id
1 'polypeptide(L)'
;MQMDGFLTLKGSNVELVGAPETIFVLPIGHVVSSKGEFDVDDESYKAMKAQIAKRGVDLVVDYEHQTLKGCEAPAAGWVKELKLEDGQIKAVVEWTPRGARYLENKEYRYLSPVVNVRKADNKAVGLHSLALTNTPAIEGMNPIVNSDNFEGGQHSMDIKKLAELLGLSEDATEEQVVEALKVCLAENRSLKEAEKQPPENVVANKAVCELLGLKAGAAAEDVTAKIMELKSGTVDGVNLAEELKALKQQNAEREANDAVILALKAGKITPAQKEWAKSYALSDPKGFGSFVEKAPQIVPMDKIELDDVKALKSDALDADTLLVCKQLGISPDDVKKYGMKED
;
A
#
# COMPACT_ATOMS: atom_id res chain seq x y z
N MET A 1 8.12 49.40 17.77
CA MET A 1 7.04 49.76 16.84
C MET A 1 7.01 48.70 15.76
N GLN A 2 6.11 47.71 15.87
CA GLN A 2 5.82 46.80 14.76
C GLN A 2 5.01 47.60 13.74
N MET A 3 5.51 47.69 12.50
CA MET A 3 4.72 48.17 11.38
C MET A 3 3.78 47.03 10.97
N ASP A 4 2.49 47.22 11.25
CA ASP A 4 1.43 46.33 10.81
C ASP A 4 1.50 46.14 9.29
N GLY A 5 1.58 44.88 8.86
CA GLY A 5 1.59 44.50 7.46
C GLY A 5 0.27 44.88 6.80
N PHE A 6 0.33 45.83 5.86
CA PHE A 6 -0.82 46.16 5.03
C PHE A 6 -1.17 44.97 4.13
N LEU A 7 -2.44 44.55 4.17
CA LEU A 7 -2.98 43.57 3.24
C LEU A 7 -3.21 44.26 1.88
N THR A 8 -2.27 44.10 0.94
CA THR A 8 -2.43 44.60 -0.43
C THR A 8 -3.49 43.77 -1.15
N LEU A 9 -4.71 44.31 -1.25
CA LEU A 9 -5.77 43.71 -2.06
C LEU A 9 -5.34 43.75 -3.54
N LYS A 10 -5.46 42.62 -4.26
CA LYS A 10 -5.01 42.39 -5.66
C LYS A 10 -5.58 43.34 -6.74
N GLY A 11 -6.24 44.42 -6.35
CA GLY A 11 -7.00 45.30 -7.23
C GLY A 11 -6.39 46.67 -7.48
N SER A 12 -5.13 46.92 -7.08
CA SER A 12 -4.59 48.28 -6.94
C SER A 12 -3.78 48.81 -8.11
N ASN A 13 -3.40 48.00 -9.09
CA ASN A 13 -2.55 48.48 -10.19
C ASN A 13 -3.18 48.13 -11.54
N VAL A 14 -3.20 49.14 -12.43
CA VAL A 14 -3.63 49.16 -13.84
C VAL A 14 -4.97 49.88 -14.06
N GLU A 15 -4.89 51.07 -14.66
CA GLU A 15 -6.00 51.76 -15.32
C GLU A 15 -6.44 50.96 -16.54
N LEU A 16 -7.75 50.81 -16.73
CA LEU A 16 -8.31 50.17 -17.92
C LEU A 16 -9.28 51.09 -18.63
N VAL A 17 -9.18 51.00 -19.94
CA VAL A 17 -10.01 51.67 -20.93
C VAL A 17 -11.01 50.63 -21.44
N GLY A 18 -12.22 50.58 -20.88
CA GLY A 18 -13.32 49.77 -21.43
C GLY A 18 -13.52 48.37 -20.80
N ALA A 19 -14.50 47.63 -21.34
CA ALA A 19 -14.75 46.23 -21.03
C ALA A 19 -13.86 45.31 -21.88
N PRO A 20 -13.08 44.39 -21.27
CA PRO A 20 -12.12 43.56 -22.00
C PRO A 20 -12.81 42.55 -22.91
N GLU A 21 -12.36 42.41 -24.16
CA GLU A 21 -12.93 41.45 -25.12
C GLU A 21 -12.53 39.99 -24.80
N THR A 22 -11.34 39.79 -24.23
CA THR A 22 -10.83 38.47 -23.85
C THR A 22 -10.60 38.42 -22.35
N ILE A 23 -11.23 37.45 -21.68
CA ILE A 23 -11.17 37.31 -20.23
C ILE A 23 -10.60 35.97 -19.80
N PHE A 24 -9.90 35.96 -18.67
CA PHE A 24 -9.44 34.74 -18.03
C PHE A 24 -10.61 33.94 -17.44
N VAL A 25 -10.65 32.64 -17.72
CA VAL A 25 -11.70 31.73 -17.22
C VAL A 25 -11.13 30.78 -16.18
N LEU A 26 -10.15 29.94 -16.55
CA LEU A 26 -9.54 28.93 -15.69
C LEU A 26 -8.05 28.74 -16.03
N PRO A 27 -7.19 28.47 -15.04
CA PRO A 27 -5.81 28.06 -15.32
C PRO A 27 -5.76 26.56 -15.65
N ILE A 28 -4.73 26.14 -16.40
CA ILE A 28 -4.35 24.73 -16.47
C ILE A 28 -3.63 24.34 -15.17
N GLY A 29 -3.96 23.18 -14.61
CA GLY A 29 -3.44 22.66 -13.36
C GLY A 29 -4.55 22.40 -12.33
N HIS A 30 -4.13 22.30 -11.07
CA HIS A 30 -5.02 22.07 -9.95
C HIS A 30 -5.68 23.39 -9.50
N VAL A 31 -7.01 23.40 -9.41
CA VAL A 31 -7.79 24.57 -9.03
C VAL A 31 -8.51 24.33 -7.71
N VAL A 32 -8.27 25.21 -6.75
CA VAL A 32 -8.94 25.22 -5.45
C VAL A 32 -10.07 26.25 -5.46
N SER A 33 -11.26 25.81 -5.06
CA SER A 33 -12.41 26.69 -4.87
C SER A 33 -13.12 26.40 -3.56
N SER A 34 -13.86 27.38 -3.05
CA SER A 34 -14.77 27.22 -1.90
C SER A 34 -15.87 26.16 -2.10
N LYS A 35 -16.06 25.66 -3.34
CA LYS A 35 -17.03 24.61 -3.68
C LYS A 35 -16.38 23.24 -3.91
N GLY A 36 -15.05 23.14 -3.81
CA GLY A 36 -14.29 21.93 -4.03
C GLY A 36 -13.10 22.16 -4.96
N GLU A 37 -12.27 21.13 -5.06
CA GLU A 37 -11.04 21.10 -5.85
C GLU A 37 -11.25 20.32 -7.14
N PHE A 38 -10.60 20.75 -8.22
CA PHE A 38 -10.67 20.08 -9.52
C PHE A 38 -9.43 20.34 -10.37
N ASP A 39 -9.17 19.42 -11.31
CA ASP A 39 -8.03 19.50 -12.22
C ASP A 39 -8.47 19.96 -13.62
N VAL A 40 -7.65 20.83 -14.21
CA VAL A 40 -7.85 21.36 -15.57
C VAL A 40 -6.62 21.01 -16.40
N ASP A 41 -6.80 20.24 -17.46
CA ASP A 41 -5.75 19.90 -18.42
C ASP A 41 -6.24 20.08 -19.87
N ASP A 42 -5.44 19.63 -20.84
CA ASP A 42 -5.81 19.68 -22.26
C ASP A 42 -7.05 18.84 -22.58
N GLU A 43 -7.31 17.77 -21.83
CA GLU A 43 -8.52 16.96 -21.95
C GLU A 43 -9.73 17.76 -21.47
N SER A 44 -9.61 18.42 -20.32
CA SER A 44 -10.63 19.32 -19.76
C SER A 44 -11.01 20.42 -20.76
N TYR A 45 -10.03 21.11 -21.35
CA TYR A 45 -10.29 22.13 -22.37
C TYR A 45 -11.04 21.57 -23.59
N LYS A 46 -10.60 20.43 -24.14
CA LYS A 46 -11.27 19.76 -25.28
C LYS A 46 -12.69 19.32 -24.91
N ALA A 47 -12.89 18.79 -23.72
CA ALA A 47 -14.19 18.35 -23.21
C ALA A 47 -15.16 19.54 -23.05
N MET A 48 -14.69 20.67 -22.50
CA MET A 48 -15.48 21.90 -22.39
C MET A 48 -15.92 22.41 -23.77
N LYS A 49 -15.00 22.49 -24.74
CA LYS A 49 -15.33 22.87 -26.12
C LYS A 49 -16.34 21.92 -26.75
N ALA A 50 -16.16 20.61 -26.60
CA ALA A 50 -17.07 19.61 -27.12
C ALA A 50 -18.47 19.71 -26.47
N GLN A 51 -18.54 19.97 -25.16
CA GLN A 51 -19.81 20.15 -24.47
C GLN A 51 -20.56 21.40 -24.96
N ILE A 52 -19.86 22.52 -25.13
CA ILE A 52 -20.47 23.76 -25.65
C ILE A 52 -20.97 23.51 -27.07
N ALA A 53 -20.16 22.91 -27.94
CA ALA A 53 -20.56 22.56 -29.31
C ALA A 53 -21.76 21.61 -29.34
N LYS A 54 -21.83 20.63 -28.42
CA LYS A 54 -22.96 19.70 -28.29
C LYS A 54 -24.24 20.39 -27.83
N ARG A 55 -24.15 21.38 -26.95
CA ARG A 55 -25.31 22.19 -26.52
C ARG A 55 -25.83 23.07 -27.67
N GLY A 56 -24.97 23.47 -28.59
CA GLY A 56 -25.34 24.24 -29.79
C GLY A 56 -25.87 25.64 -29.48
N VAL A 57 -25.61 26.16 -28.28
CA VAL A 57 -26.01 27.49 -27.83
C VAL A 57 -24.79 28.21 -27.24
N ASP A 58 -24.73 29.52 -27.42
CA ASP A 58 -23.69 30.38 -26.84
C ASP A 58 -23.69 30.26 -25.32
N LEU A 59 -22.49 30.27 -24.73
CA LEU A 59 -22.35 30.23 -23.28
C LEU A 59 -22.61 31.62 -22.70
N VAL A 60 -23.54 31.70 -21.76
CA VAL A 60 -23.93 32.97 -21.14
C VAL A 60 -22.93 33.41 -20.06
N VAL A 61 -22.63 34.70 -20.05
CA VAL A 61 -22.08 35.41 -18.89
C VAL A 61 -23.26 36.08 -18.17
N ASP A 62 -23.59 35.63 -16.97
CA ASP A 62 -24.69 36.18 -16.17
C ASP A 62 -24.18 37.10 -15.04
N TYR A 63 -25.09 37.59 -14.20
CA TYR A 63 -24.78 38.32 -12.99
C TYR A 63 -24.98 37.42 -11.78
N GLU A 64 -23.99 37.32 -10.88
CA GLU A 64 -24.12 36.65 -9.58
C GLU A 64 -24.76 35.24 -9.63
N HIS A 65 -24.47 34.46 -10.69
CA HIS A 65 -25.01 33.12 -10.92
C HIS A 65 -26.55 33.06 -11.02
N GLN A 66 -27.21 34.12 -11.49
CA GLN A 66 -28.66 34.19 -11.63
C GLN A 66 -29.24 33.04 -12.49
N THR A 67 -28.50 32.55 -13.50
CA THR A 67 -28.92 31.42 -14.35
C THR A 67 -29.15 30.14 -13.53
N LEU A 68 -28.50 29.99 -12.38
CA LEU A 68 -28.67 28.85 -11.49
C LEU A 68 -29.76 29.03 -10.44
N LYS A 69 -30.22 30.27 -10.21
CA LYS A 69 -31.13 30.63 -9.11
C LYS A 69 -32.61 30.58 -9.52
N GLY A 70 -32.92 30.36 -10.80
CA GLY A 70 -34.30 30.30 -11.30
C GLY A 70 -35.04 31.64 -11.24
N CYS A 71 -34.30 32.74 -11.11
CA CYS A 71 -34.82 34.11 -11.17
C CYS A 71 -34.66 34.67 -12.59
N GLU A 72 -35.09 35.93 -12.79
CA GLU A 72 -34.71 36.66 -13.99
C GLU A 72 -33.17 36.69 -14.10
N ALA A 73 -32.65 36.22 -15.23
CA ALA A 73 -31.21 36.02 -15.47
C ALA A 73 -30.81 36.62 -16.82
N PRO A 74 -30.76 37.96 -16.93
CA PRO A 74 -30.36 38.61 -18.16
C PRO A 74 -28.85 38.42 -18.40
N ALA A 75 -28.47 38.20 -19.65
CA ALA A 75 -27.06 38.05 -20.03
C ALA A 75 -26.31 39.38 -19.83
N ALA A 76 -25.16 39.32 -19.16
CA ALA A 76 -24.15 40.37 -19.15
C ALA A 76 -23.35 40.36 -20.46
N GLY A 77 -23.11 39.17 -21.01
CA GLY A 77 -22.41 38.95 -22.28
C GLY A 77 -22.55 37.51 -22.74
N TRP A 78 -22.00 37.22 -23.92
CA TRP A 78 -22.02 35.91 -24.56
C TRP A 78 -20.61 35.49 -24.94
N VAL A 79 -20.18 34.31 -24.51
CA VAL A 79 -18.89 33.76 -24.92
C VAL A 79 -19.01 33.26 -26.35
N LYS A 80 -18.19 33.83 -27.23
CA LYS A 80 -18.12 33.47 -28.66
C LYS A 80 -17.06 32.41 -28.93
N GLU A 81 -15.99 32.43 -28.16
CA GLU A 81 -14.87 31.50 -28.35
C GLU A 81 -14.17 31.19 -27.02
N LEU A 82 -13.68 29.96 -26.87
CA LEU A 82 -12.68 29.61 -25.85
C LEU A 82 -11.32 29.41 -26.51
N LYS A 83 -10.28 30.00 -25.91
CA LYS A 83 -8.88 29.89 -26.34
C LYS A 83 -8.05 29.28 -25.22
N LEU A 84 -7.02 28.53 -25.59
CA LEU A 84 -6.00 28.03 -24.68
C LEU A 84 -4.69 28.73 -25.04
N GLU A 85 -4.27 29.66 -24.19
CA GLU A 85 -3.09 30.51 -24.40
C GLU A 85 -2.35 30.60 -23.06
N ASP A 86 -1.01 30.52 -23.10
CA ASP A 86 -0.15 30.68 -21.91
C ASP A 86 -0.50 29.76 -20.73
N GLY A 87 -1.00 28.55 -21.00
CA GLY A 87 -1.45 27.61 -19.96
C GLY A 87 -2.74 28.07 -19.25
N GLN A 88 -3.55 28.91 -19.89
CA GLN A 88 -4.80 29.43 -19.36
C GLN A 88 -5.93 29.29 -20.39
N ILE A 89 -7.10 28.91 -19.90
CA ILE A 89 -8.34 28.96 -20.69
C ILE A 89 -8.87 30.40 -20.60
N LYS A 90 -8.92 31.07 -21.74
CA LYS A 90 -9.49 32.40 -21.92
C LYS A 90 -10.79 32.31 -22.73
N ALA A 91 -11.70 33.25 -22.52
CA ALA A 91 -12.95 33.37 -23.27
C ALA A 91 -12.98 34.71 -24.01
N VAL A 92 -13.35 34.68 -25.29
CA VAL A 92 -13.72 35.87 -26.05
C VAL A 92 -15.19 36.14 -25.81
N VAL A 93 -15.52 37.31 -25.27
CA VAL A 93 -16.87 37.65 -24.82
C VAL A 93 -17.40 38.86 -25.59
N GLU A 94 -18.59 38.70 -26.14
CA GLU A 94 -19.37 39.80 -26.67
C GLU A 94 -20.26 40.35 -25.54
N TRP A 95 -19.92 41.53 -25.02
CA TRP A 95 -20.66 42.15 -23.93
C TRP A 95 -21.94 42.81 -24.40
N THR A 96 -22.98 42.73 -23.58
CA THR A 96 -24.15 43.60 -23.73
C THR A 96 -23.78 45.03 -23.33
N PRO A 97 -24.48 46.07 -23.83
CA PRO A 97 -24.22 47.46 -23.42
C PRO A 97 -24.27 47.66 -21.91
N ARG A 98 -25.16 46.93 -21.22
CA ARG A 98 -25.25 46.98 -19.75
C ARG A 98 -24.09 46.26 -19.07
N GLY A 99 -23.70 45.08 -19.56
CA GLY A 99 -22.54 44.34 -19.04
C GLY A 99 -21.24 45.12 -19.18
N ALA A 100 -21.00 45.71 -20.36
CA ALA A 100 -19.83 46.54 -20.63
C ALA A 100 -19.76 47.74 -19.66
N ARG A 101 -20.88 48.45 -19.48
CA ARG A 101 -20.96 49.58 -18.55
C ARG A 101 -20.65 49.20 -17.10
N TYR A 102 -21.10 48.03 -16.64
CA TYR A 102 -20.79 47.57 -15.28
C TYR A 102 -19.31 47.23 -15.08
N LEU A 103 -18.63 46.71 -16.11
CA LEU A 103 -17.19 46.46 -16.08
C LEU A 103 -16.40 47.78 -16.11
N GLU A 104 -16.79 48.71 -16.98
CA GLU A 104 -16.22 50.07 -17.07
C GLU A 104 -16.33 50.82 -15.74
N ASN A 105 -17.51 50.77 -15.12
CA ASN A 105 -17.77 51.38 -13.81
C ASN A 105 -17.13 50.61 -12.65
N LYS A 106 -16.50 49.45 -12.89
CA LYS A 106 -15.94 48.55 -11.88
C LYS A 106 -16.98 48.07 -10.85
N GLU A 107 -18.25 48.02 -11.23
CA GLU A 107 -19.35 47.50 -10.40
C GLU A 107 -19.24 45.98 -10.23
N TYR A 108 -18.70 45.29 -11.24
CA TYR A 108 -18.25 43.91 -11.14
C TYR A 108 -16.77 43.81 -11.47
N ARG A 109 -16.00 43.17 -10.58
CA ARG A 109 -14.55 43.07 -10.74
C ARG A 109 -14.07 41.67 -11.05
N TYR A 110 -14.82 40.63 -10.72
CA TYR A 110 -14.39 39.24 -10.86
C TYR A 110 -15.35 38.45 -11.74
N LEU A 111 -14.83 37.38 -12.33
CA LEU A 111 -15.61 36.37 -13.02
C LEU A 111 -15.74 35.16 -12.09
N SER A 112 -16.75 34.32 -12.26
CA SER A 112 -16.77 33.00 -11.64
C SER A 112 -17.31 31.97 -12.63
N PRO A 113 -16.48 31.02 -13.09
CA PRO A 113 -16.94 29.96 -13.96
C PRO A 113 -17.71 28.89 -13.18
N VAL A 114 -18.80 28.39 -13.76
CA VAL A 114 -19.54 27.24 -13.26
C VAL A 114 -19.10 26.02 -14.07
N VAL A 115 -18.32 25.15 -13.45
CA VAL A 115 -17.78 23.94 -14.09
C VAL A 115 -18.50 22.67 -13.66
N ASN A 116 -18.58 21.70 -14.57
CA ASN A 116 -18.97 20.34 -14.27
C ASN A 116 -17.72 19.50 -14.06
N VAL A 117 -17.59 18.92 -12.86
CA VAL A 117 -16.44 18.08 -12.49
C VAL A 117 -16.81 16.60 -12.58
N ARG A 118 -15.98 15.81 -13.25
CA ARG A 118 -16.12 14.36 -13.36
C ARG A 118 -15.65 13.70 -12.07
N LYS A 119 -16.53 12.96 -11.40
CA LYS A 119 -16.26 12.36 -10.09
C LYS A 119 -15.19 11.26 -10.08
N ALA A 120 -14.90 10.66 -11.23
CA ALA A 120 -13.95 9.54 -11.31
C ALA A 120 -12.49 9.98 -11.10
N ASP A 121 -12.16 11.21 -11.52
CA ASP A 121 -10.78 11.73 -11.56
C ASP A 121 -10.70 13.23 -11.26
N ASN A 122 -11.78 13.84 -10.75
CA ASN A 122 -11.89 15.25 -10.40
C ASN A 122 -11.54 16.24 -11.51
N LYS A 123 -11.65 15.84 -12.79
CA LYS A 123 -11.39 16.74 -13.91
C LYS A 123 -12.58 17.61 -14.28
N ALA A 124 -12.31 18.86 -14.64
CA ALA A 124 -13.32 19.78 -15.17
C ALA A 124 -13.70 19.42 -16.62
N VAL A 125 -14.81 18.71 -16.80
CA VAL A 125 -15.23 18.18 -18.12
C VAL A 125 -16.22 19.07 -18.86
N GLY A 126 -16.71 20.13 -18.20
CA GLY A 126 -17.75 20.97 -18.76
C GLY A 126 -17.77 22.37 -18.19
N LEU A 127 -18.18 23.32 -19.03
CA LEU A 127 -18.44 24.70 -18.63
C LEU A 127 -19.93 24.99 -18.83
N HIS A 128 -20.62 25.35 -17.75
CA HIS A 128 -22.07 25.56 -17.73
C HIS A 128 -22.44 27.01 -18.02
N SER A 129 -21.80 27.96 -17.34
CA SER A 129 -21.99 29.40 -17.50
C SER A 129 -20.80 30.14 -16.84
N LEU A 130 -20.68 31.43 -17.12
CA LEU A 130 -19.79 32.35 -16.42
C LEU A 130 -20.64 33.39 -15.67
N ALA A 131 -20.16 33.90 -14.55
CA ALA A 131 -20.86 34.95 -13.78
C ALA A 131 -19.96 36.15 -13.52
N LEU A 132 -20.45 37.36 -13.77
CA LEU A 132 -19.90 38.57 -13.18
C LEU A 132 -20.27 38.59 -11.69
N THR A 133 -19.26 38.62 -10.82
CA THR A 133 -19.47 38.61 -9.36
C THR A 133 -18.41 39.43 -8.65
N ASN A 134 -18.73 39.90 -7.44
CA ASN A 134 -17.74 40.48 -6.53
C ASN A 134 -17.19 39.49 -5.50
N THR A 135 -17.73 38.27 -5.46
CA THR A 135 -17.33 37.20 -4.54
C THR A 135 -17.04 35.91 -5.32
N PRO A 136 -15.93 35.83 -6.07
CA PRO A 136 -15.61 34.64 -6.83
C PRO A 136 -15.32 33.45 -5.89
N ALA A 137 -15.74 32.26 -6.31
CA ALA A 137 -15.57 31.03 -5.53
C ALA A 137 -14.13 30.45 -5.60
N ILE A 138 -13.38 30.78 -6.67
CA ILE A 138 -12.00 30.33 -6.89
C ILE A 138 -11.04 31.22 -6.11
N GLU A 139 -10.15 30.62 -5.35
CA GLU A 139 -9.17 31.36 -4.56
C GLU A 139 -8.15 32.06 -5.46
N GLY A 140 -7.85 33.33 -5.17
CA GLY A 140 -6.82 34.08 -5.89
C GLY A 140 -7.20 34.55 -7.29
N MET A 141 -8.48 34.45 -7.68
CA MET A 141 -8.97 34.80 -9.01
C MET A 141 -8.61 36.22 -9.45
N ASN A 142 -8.18 36.36 -10.71
CA ASN A 142 -7.81 37.64 -11.28
C ASN A 142 -9.06 38.49 -11.57
N PRO A 143 -9.02 39.81 -11.27
CA PRO A 143 -10.09 40.70 -11.70
C PRO A 143 -10.23 40.66 -13.23
N ILE A 144 -11.46 40.61 -13.74
CA ILE A 144 -11.76 40.63 -15.20
C ILE A 144 -11.08 41.81 -15.86
N VAL A 145 -11.21 42.97 -15.21
CA VAL A 145 -10.64 44.21 -15.67
C VAL A 145 -9.13 44.05 -15.89
N ASN A 146 -8.41 43.25 -15.09
CA ASN A 146 -6.96 43.08 -15.23
C ASN A 146 -6.53 42.03 -16.29
N SER A 147 -7.41 41.60 -17.22
CA SER A 147 -7.10 40.50 -18.15
C SER A 147 -6.29 40.88 -19.39
N ASP A 148 -6.19 42.17 -19.72
CA ASP A 148 -5.54 42.61 -20.98
C ASP A 148 -4.07 43.05 -20.80
N ASN A 149 -3.52 43.08 -19.59
CA ASN A 149 -2.14 43.59 -19.38
C ASN A 149 -1.37 42.90 -18.24
N PHE A 150 -1.37 41.56 -18.24
CA PHE A 150 -0.43 40.80 -17.41
C PHE A 150 0.84 40.48 -18.20
N GLU A 151 1.76 41.44 -18.26
CA GLU A 151 3.15 41.05 -18.01
C GLU A 151 3.22 40.64 -16.54
N GLY A 152 3.90 39.52 -16.29
CA GLY A 152 4.00 38.86 -15.00
C GLY A 152 3.82 39.79 -13.81
N GLY A 153 2.74 39.58 -13.06
CA GLY A 153 2.78 39.75 -11.62
C GLY A 153 4.08 39.14 -11.20
N GLN A 154 4.99 39.99 -10.75
CA GLN A 154 6.37 39.67 -10.50
C GLN A 154 6.42 38.69 -9.33
N HIS A 155 6.13 37.43 -9.61
CA HIS A 155 7.06 36.39 -9.24
C HIS A 155 8.33 36.74 -10.02
N SER A 156 9.11 37.70 -9.51
CA SER A 156 10.55 37.50 -9.54
C SER A 156 10.71 36.16 -8.87
N MET A 157 10.74 35.12 -9.69
CA MET A 157 11.27 33.83 -9.34
C MET A 157 12.67 34.22 -8.90
N ASP A 158 12.85 34.36 -7.58
CA ASP A 158 13.99 35.03 -6.97
C ASP A 158 15.21 34.30 -7.52
N ILE A 159 15.88 34.89 -8.52
CA ILE A 159 16.84 34.16 -9.38
C ILE A 159 17.95 33.60 -8.50
N LYS A 160 18.20 34.28 -7.37
CA LYS A 160 19.08 33.82 -6.30
C LYS A 160 18.59 32.55 -5.61
N LYS A 161 17.30 32.45 -5.27
CA LYS A 161 16.71 31.20 -4.74
C LYS A 161 16.64 30.09 -5.77
N LEU A 162 16.37 30.40 -7.04
CA LEU A 162 16.43 29.40 -8.11
C LEU A 162 17.84 28.90 -8.33
N ALA A 163 18.82 29.81 -8.33
CA ALA A 163 20.22 29.47 -8.40
C ALA A 163 20.60 28.58 -7.20
N GLU A 164 20.22 28.95 -5.98
CA GLU A 164 20.43 28.14 -4.77
C GLU A 164 19.80 26.75 -4.90
N LEU A 165 18.53 26.65 -5.32
CA LEU A 165 17.82 25.38 -5.51
C LEU A 165 18.42 24.51 -6.62
N LEU A 166 19.03 25.12 -7.64
CA LEU A 166 19.74 24.43 -8.73
C LEU A 166 21.22 24.20 -8.41
N GLY A 167 21.70 24.59 -7.22
CA GLY A 167 23.10 24.46 -6.80
C GLY A 167 24.09 25.39 -7.51
N LEU A 168 23.58 26.48 -8.11
CA LEU A 168 24.35 27.53 -8.78
C LEU A 168 24.73 28.67 -7.81
N SER A 169 25.71 29.48 -8.21
CA SER A 169 26.17 30.67 -7.45
C SER A 169 25.08 31.75 -7.33
N GLU A 170 25.09 32.55 -6.26
CA GLU A 170 24.16 33.69 -6.08
C GLU A 170 24.29 34.78 -7.16
N ASP A 171 25.41 34.82 -7.87
CA ASP A 171 25.68 35.72 -9.00
C ASP A 171 25.38 35.07 -10.36
N ALA A 172 24.72 33.90 -10.38
CA ALA A 172 24.38 33.22 -11.63
C ALA A 172 23.47 34.10 -12.49
N THR A 173 23.83 34.24 -13.77
CA THR A 173 23.04 35.02 -14.72
C THR A 173 21.77 34.27 -15.09
N GLU A 174 20.77 35.01 -15.57
CA GLU A 174 19.48 34.44 -15.98
C GLU A 174 19.67 33.34 -17.05
N GLU A 175 20.63 33.51 -17.96
CA GLU A 175 20.94 32.49 -18.97
C GLU A 175 21.49 31.19 -18.36
N GLN A 176 22.28 31.28 -17.29
CA GLN A 176 22.86 30.12 -16.60
C GLN A 176 21.79 29.33 -15.84
N VAL A 177 20.85 30.03 -15.21
CA VAL A 177 19.71 29.42 -14.51
C VAL A 177 18.77 28.72 -15.50
N VAL A 178 18.49 29.36 -16.64
CA VAL A 178 17.66 28.76 -17.70
C VAL A 178 18.31 27.52 -18.29
N GLU A 179 19.63 27.51 -18.49
CA GLU A 179 20.34 26.35 -19.01
C GLU A 179 20.36 25.18 -18.01
N ALA A 180 20.63 25.45 -16.73
CA ALA A 180 20.53 24.43 -15.68
C ALA A 180 19.11 23.87 -15.56
N LEU A 181 18.08 24.72 -15.68
CA LEU A 181 16.69 24.27 -15.68
C LEU A 181 16.36 23.39 -16.88
N LYS A 182 16.89 23.69 -18.08
CA LYS A 182 16.74 22.82 -19.27
C LYS A 182 17.40 21.47 -19.05
N VAL A 183 18.57 21.41 -18.42
CA VAL A 183 19.24 20.15 -18.07
C VAL A 183 18.38 19.35 -17.09
N CYS A 184 17.90 19.97 -16.00
CA CYS A 184 17.02 19.30 -15.03
C CYS A 184 15.68 18.85 -15.65
N LEU A 185 15.15 19.60 -16.62
CA LEU A 185 13.95 19.22 -17.36
C LEU A 185 14.21 18.08 -18.35
N ALA A 186 15.38 18.05 -18.99
CA ALA A 186 15.79 16.96 -19.86
C ALA A 186 16.02 15.67 -19.05
N GLU A 187 16.67 15.76 -17.88
CA GLU A 187 16.80 14.64 -16.94
C GLU A 187 15.46 14.19 -16.38
N ASN A 188 14.56 15.11 -16.00
CA ASN A 188 13.20 14.72 -15.59
C ASN A 188 12.40 14.10 -16.72
N ARG A 189 12.59 14.53 -17.97
CA ARG A 189 11.95 13.89 -19.13
C ARG A 189 12.52 12.51 -19.39
N SER A 190 13.83 12.32 -19.32
CA SER A 190 14.43 10.99 -19.47
C SER A 190 14.04 10.06 -18.32
N LEU A 191 13.90 10.57 -17.09
CA LEU A 191 13.35 9.83 -15.95
C LEU A 191 11.87 9.49 -16.13
N LYS A 192 11.04 10.42 -16.64
CA LYS A 192 9.62 10.17 -16.94
C LYS A 192 9.40 9.27 -18.16
N GLU A 193 10.31 9.28 -19.14
CA GLU A 193 10.30 8.34 -20.26
C GLU A 193 10.78 6.96 -19.81
N ALA A 194 11.71 6.88 -18.86
CA ALA A 194 12.06 5.65 -18.15
C ALA A 194 10.92 5.13 -17.25
N GLU A 195 10.06 6.00 -16.71
CA GLU A 195 8.84 5.62 -15.96
C GLU A 195 7.63 5.29 -16.86
N LYS A 196 7.58 5.81 -18.11
CA LYS A 196 6.49 5.57 -19.07
C LYS A 196 6.66 4.31 -19.91
N GLN A 197 7.83 3.70 -19.89
CA GLN A 197 7.94 2.28 -20.18
C GLN A 197 7.79 1.55 -18.84
N PRO A 198 6.58 1.09 -18.45
CA PRO A 198 6.55 -0.03 -17.54
C PRO A 198 7.44 -1.10 -18.18
N PRO A 199 8.38 -1.73 -17.45
CA PRO A 199 9.05 -2.91 -17.97
C PRO A 199 7.93 -3.82 -18.50
N GLU A 200 8.09 -4.40 -19.70
CA GLU A 200 7.07 -5.25 -20.34
C GLU A 200 6.53 -6.36 -19.42
N ASN A 201 7.21 -6.59 -18.30
CA ASN A 201 6.96 -7.63 -17.32
C ASN A 201 6.60 -7.08 -15.92
N VAL A 202 5.89 -5.95 -15.74
CA VAL A 202 5.40 -5.55 -14.39
C VAL A 202 3.88 -5.76 -14.27
N VAL A 203 3.46 -6.50 -13.24
CA VAL A 203 2.05 -6.78 -12.99
C VAL A 203 1.40 -5.57 -12.29
N ALA A 204 0.52 -4.87 -13.00
CA ALA A 204 -0.14 -3.66 -12.51
C ALA A 204 -1.21 -3.91 -11.42
N ASN A 205 -1.59 -5.16 -11.17
CA ASN A 205 -2.65 -5.48 -10.22
C ASN A 205 -2.11 -5.59 -8.79
N LYS A 206 -2.20 -4.47 -8.05
CA LYS A 206 -1.81 -4.37 -6.63
C LYS A 206 -2.42 -5.46 -5.74
N ALA A 207 -3.67 -5.86 -5.98
CA ALA A 207 -4.34 -6.89 -5.17
C ALA A 207 -3.72 -8.28 -5.38
N VAL A 208 -3.27 -8.59 -6.60
CA VAL A 208 -2.61 -9.87 -6.90
C VAL A 208 -1.22 -9.91 -6.26
N CYS A 209 -0.46 -8.81 -6.32
CA CYS A 209 0.83 -8.72 -5.64
C CYS A 209 0.69 -8.86 -4.12
N GLU A 210 -0.27 -8.17 -3.50
CA GLU A 210 -0.51 -8.25 -2.05
C GLU A 210 -0.91 -9.65 -1.59
N LEU A 211 -1.79 -10.35 -2.33
CA LEU A 211 -2.18 -11.73 -2.02
C LEU A 211 -1.01 -12.72 -2.11
N LEU A 212 0.01 -12.42 -2.93
CA LEU A 212 1.22 -13.23 -3.10
C LEU A 212 2.36 -12.80 -2.16
N GLY A 213 2.13 -11.82 -1.28
CA GLY A 213 3.16 -11.27 -0.38
C GLY A 213 4.24 -10.45 -1.12
N LEU A 214 3.96 -10.01 -2.34
CA LEU A 214 4.86 -9.23 -3.19
C LEU A 214 4.55 -7.73 -3.09
N LYS A 215 5.57 -6.89 -3.30
CA LYS A 215 5.40 -5.44 -3.38
C LYS A 215 4.51 -5.07 -4.56
N ALA A 216 3.70 -4.02 -4.42
CA ALA A 216 2.91 -3.47 -5.53
C ALA A 216 3.82 -3.10 -6.70
N GLY A 217 3.52 -3.62 -7.90
CA GLY A 217 4.38 -3.47 -9.08
C GLY A 217 5.56 -4.44 -9.13
N ALA A 218 5.45 -5.62 -8.52
CA ALA A 218 6.43 -6.69 -8.68
C ALA A 218 6.52 -7.18 -10.14
N ALA A 219 7.68 -7.72 -10.50
CA ALA A 219 7.91 -8.27 -11.82
C ALA A 219 7.03 -9.52 -12.05
N ALA A 220 6.64 -9.75 -13.30
CA ALA A 220 5.79 -10.85 -13.71
C ALA A 220 6.49 -12.19 -13.49
N GLU A 221 7.82 -12.21 -13.58
CA GLU A 221 8.66 -13.35 -13.23
C GLU A 221 8.49 -13.71 -11.75
N ASP A 222 8.52 -12.73 -10.85
CA ASP A 222 8.38 -12.94 -9.39
C ASP A 222 6.96 -13.44 -9.05
N VAL A 223 5.95 -12.85 -9.69
CA VAL A 223 4.54 -13.27 -9.56
C VAL A 223 4.38 -14.70 -10.04
N THR A 224 4.97 -15.05 -11.19
CA THR A 224 4.89 -16.41 -11.75
C THR A 224 5.64 -17.42 -10.88
N ALA A 225 6.80 -17.05 -10.34
CA ALA A 225 7.57 -17.89 -9.42
C ALA A 225 6.78 -18.20 -8.14
N LYS A 226 6.16 -17.19 -7.51
CA LYS A 226 5.31 -17.40 -6.32
C LYS A 226 4.07 -18.23 -6.61
N ILE A 227 3.44 -18.07 -7.78
CA ILE A 227 2.33 -18.93 -8.19
C ILE A 227 2.77 -20.38 -8.41
N MET A 228 3.95 -20.61 -8.99
CA MET A 228 4.49 -21.96 -9.13
C MET A 228 4.84 -22.59 -7.79
N GLU A 229 5.40 -21.82 -6.85
CA GLU A 229 5.68 -22.25 -5.47
C GLU A 229 4.39 -22.72 -4.78
N LEU A 230 3.33 -21.91 -4.83
CA LEU A 230 2.01 -22.26 -4.29
C LEU A 230 1.42 -23.51 -4.97
N LYS A 231 1.55 -23.62 -6.29
CA LYS A 231 1.06 -24.79 -7.04
C LYS A 231 1.84 -26.07 -6.71
N SER A 232 3.12 -25.97 -6.37
CA SER A 232 3.91 -27.13 -5.94
C SER A 232 3.65 -27.54 -4.49
N GLY A 233 2.77 -26.82 -3.77
CA GLY A 233 2.54 -27.06 -2.34
C GLY A 233 3.72 -26.61 -1.49
N THR A 234 4.52 -25.67 -2.00
CA THR A 234 5.60 -25.02 -1.27
C THR A 234 5.10 -23.65 -0.84
N VAL A 235 5.24 -23.32 0.45
CA VAL A 235 4.92 -21.98 0.96
C VAL A 235 6.15 -21.50 1.73
N ASP A 236 6.69 -20.36 1.32
CA ASP A 236 7.86 -19.72 1.93
C ASP A 236 9.07 -20.66 2.08
N GLY A 237 9.34 -21.44 1.02
CA GLY A 237 10.43 -22.41 0.98
C GLY A 237 10.17 -23.72 1.72
N VAL A 238 8.98 -23.89 2.33
CA VAL A 238 8.59 -25.12 3.03
C VAL A 238 7.70 -25.97 2.15
N ASN A 239 8.14 -27.19 1.82
CA ASN A 239 7.33 -28.16 1.10
C ASN A 239 6.36 -28.84 2.07
N LEU A 240 5.09 -28.41 2.03
CA LEU A 240 4.05 -28.89 2.94
C LEU A 240 3.83 -30.41 2.83
N ALA A 241 4.07 -31.01 1.66
CA ALA A 241 3.91 -32.45 1.48
C ALA A 241 5.02 -33.24 2.20
N GLU A 242 6.26 -32.74 2.18
CA GLU A 242 7.39 -33.36 2.89
C GLU A 242 7.24 -33.18 4.41
N GLU A 243 6.86 -32.00 4.87
CA GLU A 243 6.64 -31.72 6.29
C GLU A 243 5.48 -32.57 6.83
N LEU A 244 4.36 -32.67 6.11
CA LEU A 244 3.23 -33.51 6.50
C LEU A 244 3.60 -35.00 6.51
N LYS A 245 4.47 -35.45 5.60
CA LYS A 245 4.98 -36.82 5.61
C LYS A 245 5.89 -37.07 6.82
N ALA A 246 6.80 -36.14 7.12
CA ALA A 246 7.69 -36.23 8.28
C ALA A 246 6.90 -36.24 9.60
N LEU A 247 5.90 -35.35 9.74
CA LEU A 247 5.06 -35.27 10.93
C LEU A 247 4.22 -36.54 11.14
N LYS A 248 3.68 -37.11 10.05
CA LYS A 248 2.97 -38.40 10.09
C LYS A 248 3.89 -39.54 10.52
N GLN A 249 5.12 -39.58 9.99
CA GLN A 249 6.10 -40.59 10.38
C GLN A 249 6.49 -40.45 11.86
N GLN A 250 6.77 -39.23 12.31
CA GLN A 250 7.09 -38.96 13.71
C GLN A 250 5.94 -39.36 14.65
N ASN A 251 4.69 -39.08 14.27
CA ASN A 251 3.54 -39.48 15.07
C ASN A 251 3.38 -41.01 15.12
N ALA A 252 3.56 -41.70 13.99
CA ALA A 252 3.52 -43.16 13.93
C ALA A 252 4.64 -43.78 14.80
N GLU A 253 5.86 -43.23 14.77
CA GLU A 253 6.97 -43.67 15.62
C GLU A 253 6.68 -43.46 17.10
N ARG A 254 6.08 -42.34 17.47
CA ARG A 254 5.67 -42.07 18.85
C ARG A 254 4.60 -43.05 19.32
N GLU A 255 3.54 -43.23 18.54
CA GLU A 255 2.45 -44.16 18.88
C GLU A 255 2.96 -45.60 19.01
N ALA A 256 3.85 -46.04 18.11
CA ALA A 256 4.49 -47.35 18.19
C ALA A 256 5.36 -47.50 19.45
N ASN A 257 6.16 -46.48 19.79
CA ASN A 257 6.97 -46.49 21.00
C ASN A 257 6.10 -46.57 22.26
N ASP A 258 5.04 -45.77 22.32
CA ASP A 258 4.12 -45.75 23.47
C ASP A 258 3.42 -47.11 23.63
N ALA A 259 2.96 -47.72 22.53
CA ALA A 259 2.38 -49.06 22.55
C ALA A 259 3.36 -50.13 23.05
N VAL A 260 4.63 -50.08 22.61
CA VAL A 260 5.68 -51.00 23.07
C VAL A 260 6.00 -50.80 24.55
N ILE A 261 6.05 -49.56 25.03
CA ILE A 261 6.28 -49.25 26.46
C ILE A 261 5.13 -49.82 27.31
N LEU A 262 3.88 -49.66 26.87
CA LEU A 262 2.73 -50.23 27.55
C LEU A 262 2.79 -51.77 27.59
N ALA A 263 3.16 -52.41 26.47
CA ALA A 263 3.32 -53.85 26.41
C ALA A 263 4.47 -54.37 27.30
N LEU A 264 5.58 -53.65 27.41
CA LEU A 264 6.68 -53.93 28.34
C LEU A 264 6.22 -53.81 29.80
N LYS A 265 5.51 -52.73 30.15
CA LYS A 265 4.96 -52.53 31.49
C LYS A 265 3.95 -53.59 31.89
N ALA A 266 3.18 -54.09 30.92
CA ALA A 266 2.23 -55.18 31.13
C ALA A 266 2.91 -56.58 31.14
N GLY A 267 4.23 -56.65 30.97
CA GLY A 267 4.99 -57.91 30.91
C GLY A 267 4.63 -58.81 29.73
N LYS A 268 3.98 -58.27 28.70
CA LYS A 268 3.50 -58.99 27.51
C LYS A 268 4.62 -59.25 26.50
N ILE A 269 5.66 -58.43 26.54
CA ILE A 269 6.88 -58.58 25.75
C ILE A 269 8.10 -58.43 26.66
N THR A 270 9.22 -59.02 26.25
CA THR A 270 10.48 -58.92 27.01
C THR A 270 11.32 -57.73 26.51
N PRO A 271 12.28 -57.22 27.31
CA PRO A 271 13.19 -56.15 26.88
C PRO A 271 13.97 -56.48 25.59
N ALA A 272 14.33 -57.75 25.39
CA ALA A 272 15.00 -58.22 24.17
C ALA A 272 14.12 -58.12 22.92
N GLN A 273 12.80 -58.13 23.08
CA GLN A 273 11.82 -58.01 21.98
C GLN A 273 11.47 -56.57 21.66
N LYS A 274 12.00 -55.58 22.38
CA LYS A 274 11.63 -54.16 22.24
C LYS A 274 11.80 -53.64 20.81
N GLU A 275 12.93 -53.92 20.17
CA GLU A 275 13.21 -53.41 18.82
C GLU A 275 12.32 -54.08 17.75
N TRP A 276 12.10 -55.39 17.90
CA TRP A 276 11.14 -56.12 17.06
C TRP A 276 9.71 -55.59 17.23
N ALA A 277 9.29 -55.39 18.49
CA ALA A 277 7.96 -54.90 18.82
C ALA A 277 7.74 -53.48 18.27
N LYS A 278 8.77 -52.63 18.31
CA LYS A 278 8.73 -51.28 17.72
C LYS A 278 8.60 -51.34 16.20
N SER A 279 9.40 -52.16 15.53
CA SER A 279 9.31 -52.36 14.08
C SER A 279 7.94 -52.93 13.65
N TYR A 280 7.40 -53.86 14.44
CA TYR A 280 6.09 -54.46 14.18
C TYR A 280 4.95 -53.47 14.42
N ALA A 281 4.97 -52.73 15.53
CA ALA A 281 3.98 -51.68 15.82
C ALA A 281 4.01 -50.53 14.80
N LEU A 282 5.18 -50.19 14.25
CA LEU A 282 5.30 -49.23 13.16
C LEU A 282 4.69 -49.72 11.85
N SER A 283 4.87 -51.00 11.54
CA SER A 283 4.43 -51.58 10.26
C SER A 283 2.94 -51.96 10.28
N ASP A 284 2.44 -52.46 11.42
CA ASP A 284 1.05 -52.84 11.63
C ASP A 284 0.62 -52.58 13.09
N PRO A 285 0.20 -51.33 13.42
CA PRO A 285 -0.22 -50.97 14.76
C PRO A 285 -1.38 -51.84 15.29
N LYS A 286 -2.31 -52.22 14.41
CA LYS A 286 -3.50 -53.02 14.77
C LYS A 286 -3.14 -54.48 15.03
N GLY A 287 -2.25 -55.04 14.20
CA GLY A 287 -1.69 -56.37 14.40
C GLY A 287 -0.90 -56.45 15.71
N PHE A 288 -0.07 -55.45 15.99
CA PHE A 288 0.65 -55.38 17.27
C PHE A 288 -0.30 -55.30 18.47
N GLY A 289 -1.34 -54.46 18.40
CA GLY A 289 -2.38 -54.40 19.45
C GLY A 289 -3.04 -55.77 19.68
N SER A 290 -3.44 -56.44 18.59
CA SER A 290 -4.06 -57.78 18.65
C SER A 290 -3.11 -58.84 19.24
N PHE A 291 -1.80 -58.72 18.98
CA PHE A 291 -0.79 -59.57 19.57
C PHE A 291 -0.68 -59.32 21.08
N VAL A 292 -0.58 -58.06 21.52
CA VAL A 292 -0.46 -57.70 22.94
C VAL A 292 -1.69 -58.14 23.75
N GLU A 293 -2.88 -58.05 23.18
CA GLU A 293 -4.13 -58.53 23.81
C GLU A 293 -4.13 -60.05 24.06
N LYS A 294 -3.62 -60.83 23.08
CA LYS A 294 -3.60 -62.29 23.15
C LYS A 294 -2.36 -62.86 23.83
N ALA A 295 -1.28 -62.07 23.93
CA ALA A 295 -0.04 -62.49 24.52
C ALA A 295 -0.26 -62.81 26.01
N PRO A 296 0.22 -63.97 26.51
CA PRO A 296 0.27 -64.21 27.95
C PRO A 296 1.25 -63.23 28.60
N GLN A 297 1.14 -63.03 29.91
CA GLN A 297 2.17 -62.30 30.64
C GLN A 297 3.42 -63.19 30.72
N ILE A 298 4.46 -62.82 29.99
CA ILE A 298 5.71 -63.58 29.88
C ILE A 298 6.69 -63.14 30.98
N VAL A 299 6.66 -61.85 31.34
CA VAL A 299 7.47 -61.29 32.42
C VAL A 299 6.59 -61.08 33.66
N PRO A 300 6.83 -61.79 34.77
CA PRO A 300 6.14 -61.56 36.03
C PRO A 300 6.62 -60.24 36.63
N MET A 301 5.92 -59.16 36.33
CA MET A 301 6.26 -57.81 36.79
C MET A 301 6.19 -57.70 38.32
N ASP A 302 5.43 -58.57 38.99
CA ASP A 302 5.32 -58.63 40.46
C ASP A 302 6.58 -59.23 41.15
N LYS A 303 7.51 -59.81 40.38
CA LYS A 303 8.70 -60.48 40.93
C LYS A 303 10.03 -59.97 40.38
N ILE A 304 10.03 -59.09 39.38
CA ILE A 304 11.25 -58.57 38.75
C ILE A 304 11.12 -57.05 38.61
N GLU A 305 11.68 -56.32 39.58
CA GLU A 305 11.99 -54.90 39.39
C GLU A 305 13.18 -54.79 38.42
N LEU A 306 12.92 -54.30 37.20
CA LEU A 306 13.96 -53.96 36.21
C LEU A 306 14.47 -52.52 36.43
N ASP A 307 14.86 -52.20 37.67
CA ASP A 307 15.69 -51.03 37.96
C ASP A 307 17.14 -51.49 38.10
N ASP A 308 18.08 -50.68 37.61
CA ASP A 308 19.53 -50.84 37.69
C ASP A 308 19.99 -51.58 38.94
N VAL A 309 20.88 -52.58 38.76
CA VAL A 309 21.52 -53.42 39.79
C VAL A 309 21.52 -52.70 41.15
N LYS A 310 20.47 -52.95 41.95
CA LYS A 310 20.34 -52.33 43.26
C LYS A 310 21.32 -53.07 44.17
N ALA A 311 22.29 -52.33 44.70
CA ALA A 311 23.08 -52.79 45.85
C ALA A 311 22.13 -53.21 46.98
N LEU A 312 22.55 -54.18 47.79
CA LEU A 312 21.79 -54.65 48.94
C LEU A 312 21.39 -53.45 49.81
N LYS A 313 20.09 -53.26 50.05
CA LYS A 313 19.55 -52.10 50.78
C LYS A 313 19.79 -52.17 52.30
N SER A 314 20.36 -53.25 52.83
CA SER A 314 20.71 -53.40 54.24
C SER A 314 21.74 -54.51 54.47
N ASP A 315 22.38 -54.51 55.65
CA ASP A 315 23.35 -55.52 56.12
C ASP A 315 22.75 -56.92 56.39
N ALA A 316 21.42 -57.02 56.40
CA ALA A 316 20.71 -58.25 56.71
C ALA A 316 20.29 -58.97 55.43
N LEU A 317 20.95 -60.12 55.16
CA LEU A 317 20.60 -60.99 54.06
C LEU A 317 19.32 -61.77 54.40
N ASP A 318 18.31 -61.70 53.51
CA ASP A 318 17.11 -62.50 53.66
C ASP A 318 17.36 -63.99 53.34
N ALA A 319 16.40 -64.84 53.74
CA ALA A 319 16.55 -66.29 53.66
C ALA A 319 16.73 -66.78 52.21
N ASP A 320 16.12 -66.09 51.24
CA ASP A 320 16.19 -66.45 49.82
C ASP A 320 17.56 -66.09 49.23
N THR A 321 18.12 -64.94 49.60
CA THR A 321 19.48 -64.52 49.19
C THR A 321 20.54 -65.47 49.76
N LEU A 322 20.40 -65.89 51.02
CA LEU A 322 21.32 -66.86 51.64
C LEU A 322 21.27 -68.23 50.96
N LEU A 323 20.09 -68.69 50.53
CA LEU A 323 19.93 -69.95 49.83
C LEU A 323 20.65 -69.91 48.46
N VAL A 324 20.49 -68.82 47.71
CA VAL A 324 21.14 -68.64 46.41
C VAL A 324 22.66 -68.52 46.56
N CYS A 325 23.15 -67.77 47.55
CA CYS A 325 24.59 -67.67 47.84
C CYS A 325 25.19 -69.04 48.17
N LYS A 326 24.49 -69.86 48.95
CA LYS A 326 24.90 -71.23 49.26
C LYS A 326 24.95 -72.14 48.03
N GLN A 327 23.99 -72.02 47.11
CA GLN A 327 23.99 -72.78 45.86
C GLN A 327 25.11 -72.36 44.91
N LEU A 328 25.50 -71.09 44.94
CA LEU A 328 26.57 -70.53 44.11
C LEU A 328 27.96 -70.62 44.77
N GLY A 329 28.05 -71.17 45.99
CA GLY A 329 29.30 -71.32 46.73
C GLY A 329 29.89 -70.01 47.27
N ILE A 330 29.08 -68.96 47.38
CA ILE A 330 29.48 -67.64 47.86
C ILE A 330 29.21 -67.57 49.37
N SER A 331 30.21 -67.16 50.14
CA SER A 331 30.05 -67.05 51.60
C SER A 331 29.28 -65.78 51.99
N PRO A 332 28.53 -65.78 53.12
CA PRO A 332 27.84 -64.58 53.60
C PRO A 332 28.79 -63.40 53.85
N ASP A 333 30.05 -63.67 54.19
CA ASP A 333 31.08 -62.65 54.40
C ASP A 333 31.54 -62.01 53.09
N ASP A 334 31.63 -62.79 52.00
CA ASP A 334 31.93 -62.26 50.66
C ASP A 334 30.82 -61.33 50.16
N VAL A 335 29.56 -61.68 50.45
CA VAL A 335 28.41 -60.84 50.08
C VAL A 335 28.42 -59.52 50.84
N LYS A 336 28.80 -59.52 52.13
CA LYS A 336 28.94 -58.27 52.89
C LYS A 336 30.11 -57.42 52.40
N LYS A 337 31.20 -58.05 51.98
CA LYS A 337 32.42 -57.36 51.53
C LYS A 337 32.29 -56.75 50.13
N TYR A 338 31.58 -57.42 49.22
CA TYR A 338 31.52 -57.04 47.80
C TYR A 338 30.11 -56.72 47.29
N GLY A 339 29.06 -56.95 48.08
CA GLY A 339 27.66 -56.77 47.68
C GLY A 339 27.05 -55.42 48.05
N MET A 340 27.76 -54.58 48.80
CA MET A 340 27.39 -53.18 49.06
C MET A 340 28.09 -52.26 48.06
N LYS A 341 27.41 -51.18 47.62
CA LYS A 341 28.03 -50.15 46.77
C LYS A 341 29.17 -49.50 47.57
N GLU A 342 30.37 -49.40 46.99
CA GLU A 342 31.35 -48.44 47.46
C GLU A 342 30.76 -47.03 47.26
N ASP A 343 30.84 -46.18 48.28
CA ASP A 343 30.30 -44.80 48.27
C ASP A 343 30.89 -43.93 47.15
#